data_AF-A0A6M0CFB7-F1
#
_entry.id   AF-A0A6M0CFB7-F1
#
_cell.length_a   1.000
_cell.length_b   1.000
_cell.length_c   1.000
_cell.angle_alpha   90.00
_cell.angle_beta   90.00
_cell.angle_gamma   90.00
#
_symmetry.space_group_name_H-M   'P 1'
#
loop_
_entity.id
_entity.type
_entity.pdbx_description
1 polymer ?
#
loop_
_entity_poly.entity_id
_entity_poly.type
_entity_poly.pdbx_seq_one_letter_code
_entity_poly.pdbx_strand_id
1 'polypeptide(L)'
;MKQNILILVLLLFISIGCTDRNQNDLENWQAEIIKVEKDFNDMAQKDGLIKAFEFYAAKDGVIRRGKKVIKGKEAIANWYQKDVRPNETLTWKPTFVDVSESGDLAYTYGDYVFTSLDSLGNKKENKGIFHTVWKRQKDGNWRFVWD
;
A
#
# COMPACT_ATOMS: atom_id res chain seq x y z
N MET A 1 -34.61 30.38 -33.35
CA MET A 1 -35.05 29.48 -32.25
C MET A 1 -34.60 28.03 -32.43
N LYS A 2 -34.86 27.36 -33.56
CA LYS A 2 -34.46 25.94 -33.76
C LYS A 2 -32.94 25.68 -33.73
N GLN A 3 -32.12 26.65 -34.15
CA GLN A 3 -30.65 26.53 -34.19
C GLN A 3 -30.00 26.66 -32.80
N ASN A 4 -30.59 27.43 -31.88
CA ASN A 4 -30.12 27.57 -30.50
C ASN A 4 -30.48 26.33 -29.66
N ILE A 5 -31.58 25.64 -29.99
CA ILE A 5 -31.99 24.36 -29.35
C ILE A 5 -31.01 23.24 -29.74
N LEU A 6 -30.54 23.21 -30.99
CA LEU A 6 -29.59 22.19 -31.46
C LEU A 6 -28.21 22.32 -30.78
N ILE A 7 -27.75 23.55 -30.52
CA ILE A 7 -26.51 23.82 -29.78
C ILE A 7 -26.64 23.42 -28.30
N LEU A 8 -27.81 23.64 -27.69
CA LEU A 8 -28.08 23.25 -26.31
C LEU A 8 -28.11 21.72 -26.11
N VAL A 9 -28.63 20.97 -27.09
CA VAL A 9 -28.66 19.51 -27.07
C VAL A 9 -27.25 18.92 -27.29
N LEU A 10 -26.42 19.55 -28.12
CA LEU A 10 -25.04 19.10 -28.36
C LEU A 10 -24.14 19.29 -27.12
N LEU A 11 -24.37 20.35 -26.33
CA LEU A 11 -23.64 20.61 -25.08
C LEU A 11 -24.01 19.63 -23.95
N LEU A 12 -25.23 19.09 -23.94
CA LEU A 12 -25.67 18.11 -22.94
C LEU A 12 -25.08 16.70 -23.15
N PHE A 13 -24.68 16.33 -24.37
CA PHE A 13 -24.09 15.03 -24.67
C PHE A 13 -22.60 14.90 -24.31
N ILE A 14 -21.90 16.03 -24.16
CA ILE A 14 -20.45 16.02 -23.86
C ILE A 14 -20.18 15.73 -22.37
N SER A 15 -21.15 16.00 -21.48
CA SER A 15 -20.99 15.87 -20.03
C SER A 15 -21.14 14.46 -19.46
N ILE A 16 -21.64 13.48 -20.24
CA ILE A 16 -21.97 12.14 -19.71
C ILE A 16 -20.75 11.18 -19.77
N GLY A 17 -19.81 11.39 -20.70
CA GLY A 17 -18.71 10.44 -20.93
C GLY A 17 -17.50 10.53 -19.99
N CYS A 18 -17.34 11.63 -19.24
CA CYS A 18 -16.14 11.84 -18.41
C CYS A 18 -16.26 11.25 -16.99
N THR A 19 -17.46 11.11 -16.45
CA THR A 19 -17.66 10.72 -15.04
C THR A 19 -17.54 9.21 -14.83
N ASP A 20 -18.09 8.39 -15.73
CA ASP A 20 -18.13 6.92 -15.58
C ASP A 20 -16.75 6.26 -15.71
N ARG A 21 -15.85 6.82 -16.54
CA ARG A 21 -14.49 6.31 -16.70
C ARG A 21 -13.67 6.48 -15.42
N ASN A 22 -13.78 7.64 -14.78
CA ASN A 22 -12.99 7.97 -13.59
C ASN A 22 -13.40 7.10 -12.38
N GLN A 23 -14.71 6.84 -12.21
CA GLN A 23 -15.21 5.97 -11.14
C GLN A 23 -14.75 4.51 -11.30
N ASN A 24 -14.86 3.95 -12.51
CA ASN A 24 -14.40 2.58 -12.76
C ASN A 24 -12.88 2.44 -12.56
N ASP A 25 -12.10 3.43 -12.98
CA ASP A 25 -10.64 3.42 -12.79
C ASP A 25 -10.28 3.46 -11.29
N LEU A 26 -10.96 4.28 -10.48
CA LEU A 26 -10.78 4.33 -9.03
C LEU A 26 -11.08 3.00 -8.34
N GLU A 27 -12.21 2.36 -8.67
CA GLU A 27 -12.59 1.06 -8.10
C GLU A 27 -11.57 -0.02 -8.44
N ASN A 28 -11.08 -0.04 -9.68
CA ASN A 28 -10.02 -0.95 -10.12
C ASN A 28 -8.72 -0.72 -9.35
N TRP A 29 -8.29 0.54 -9.18
CA TRP A 29 -7.06 0.84 -8.45
C TRP A 29 -7.18 0.55 -6.96
N GLN A 30 -8.34 0.76 -6.34
CA GLN A 30 -8.58 0.34 -4.96
C GLN A 30 -8.46 -1.18 -4.82
N ALA A 31 -9.03 -1.95 -5.75
CA ALA A 31 -8.90 -3.40 -5.77
C ALA A 31 -7.43 -3.84 -5.96
N GLU A 32 -6.65 -3.15 -6.80
CA GLU A 32 -5.21 -3.39 -6.95
C GLU A 32 -4.46 -3.20 -5.63
N ILE A 33 -4.73 -2.11 -4.89
CA ILE A 33 -4.06 -1.84 -3.61
C ILE A 33 -4.43 -2.85 -2.54
N ILE A 34 -5.71 -3.24 -2.44
CA ILE A 34 -6.16 -4.32 -1.55
C ILE A 34 -5.38 -5.61 -1.86
N LYS A 35 -5.21 -5.93 -3.15
CA LYS A 35 -4.45 -7.10 -3.57
C LYS A 35 -2.97 -6.98 -3.22
N VAL A 36 -2.35 -5.82 -3.46
CA VAL A 36 -0.92 -5.58 -3.17
C VAL A 36 -0.63 -5.69 -1.67
N GLU A 37 -1.50 -5.15 -0.81
CA GLU A 37 -1.39 -5.32 0.64
C GLU A 37 -1.43 -6.79 1.05
N LYS A 38 -2.40 -7.54 0.48
CA LYS A 38 -2.53 -8.97 0.75
C LYS A 38 -1.28 -9.73 0.28
N ASP A 39 -0.83 -9.49 -0.95
CA ASP A 39 0.34 -10.16 -1.51
C ASP A 39 1.61 -9.83 -0.70
N PHE A 40 1.72 -8.60 -0.19
CA PHE A 40 2.83 -8.17 0.67
C PHE A 40 2.83 -8.93 2.01
N ASN A 41 1.68 -9.04 2.68
CA ASN A 41 1.55 -9.85 3.88
C ASN A 41 1.86 -11.33 3.60
N ASP A 42 1.27 -11.89 2.55
CA ASP A 42 1.48 -13.29 2.18
C ASP A 42 2.96 -13.59 1.90
N MET A 43 3.67 -12.69 1.21
CA MET A 43 5.11 -12.82 0.98
C MET A 43 5.89 -12.73 2.30
N ALA A 44 5.49 -11.86 3.23
CA ALA A 44 6.12 -11.80 4.55
C ALA A 44 5.96 -13.12 5.32
N GLN A 45 4.81 -13.80 5.20
CA GLN A 45 4.61 -15.11 5.84
C GLN A 45 5.40 -16.23 5.16
N LYS A 46 5.45 -16.21 3.83
CA LYS A 46 6.05 -17.28 3.04
C LYS A 46 7.58 -17.18 2.95
N ASP A 47 8.06 -15.98 2.67
CA ASP A 47 9.45 -15.71 2.28
C ASP A 47 10.21 -14.89 3.35
N GLY A 48 9.51 -14.40 4.38
CA GLY A 48 10.07 -13.65 5.51
C GLY A 48 10.08 -12.13 5.30
N LEU A 49 10.20 -11.40 6.42
CA LEU A 49 10.09 -9.93 6.44
C LEU A 49 11.15 -9.24 5.59
N ILE A 50 12.39 -9.73 5.60
CA ILE A 50 13.50 -9.13 4.84
C ILE A 50 13.13 -9.09 3.34
N LYS A 51 12.76 -10.24 2.76
CA LYS A 51 12.43 -10.34 1.34
C LYS A 51 11.18 -9.55 0.97
N ALA A 52 10.14 -9.62 1.80
CA ALA A 52 8.88 -8.92 1.54
C ALA A 52 9.06 -7.40 1.58
N PHE A 53 9.64 -6.87 2.65
CA PHE A 53 9.87 -5.42 2.80
C PHE A 53 10.87 -4.90 1.77
N GLU A 54 11.92 -5.67 1.46
CA GLU A 54 12.79 -5.33 0.35
C GLU A 54 11.98 -5.28 -0.94
N PHE A 55 11.29 -6.35 -1.35
CA PHE A 55 10.60 -6.39 -2.64
C PHE A 55 9.61 -5.23 -2.85
N TYR A 56 8.73 -4.99 -1.87
CA TYR A 56 7.66 -3.99 -1.96
C TYR A 56 8.13 -2.55 -1.69
N ALA A 57 9.34 -2.33 -1.19
CA ALA A 57 9.90 -0.98 -1.06
C ALA A 57 10.18 -0.36 -2.44
N ALA A 58 9.84 0.92 -2.58
CA ALA A 58 10.40 1.77 -3.62
C ALA A 58 11.92 1.89 -3.40
N LYS A 59 12.69 2.24 -4.44
CA LYS A 59 14.14 2.39 -4.33
C LYS A 59 14.53 3.33 -3.17
N ASP A 60 13.78 4.42 -3.04
CA ASP A 60 13.88 5.46 -2.03
C ASP A 60 12.82 5.34 -0.90
N GLY A 61 12.17 4.18 -0.80
CA GLY A 61 11.14 3.91 0.21
C GLY A 61 11.66 4.08 1.63
N VAL A 62 10.75 4.39 2.55
CA VAL A 62 11.08 4.72 3.92
C VAL A 62 10.30 3.84 4.87
N ILE A 63 10.92 3.39 5.96
CA ILE A 63 10.20 2.80 7.09
C ILE A 63 10.44 3.57 8.39
N ARG A 64 9.45 3.56 9.28
CA ARG A 64 9.57 4.09 10.66
C ARG A 64 9.55 2.96 11.68
N ARG A 65 10.61 2.85 12.47
CA ARG A 65 10.69 1.89 13.59
C ARG A 65 11.01 2.66 14.87
N GLY A 66 10.00 2.82 15.72
CA GLY A 66 10.07 3.72 16.89
C GLY A 66 10.36 5.16 16.47
N LYS A 67 11.46 5.74 16.99
CA LYS A 67 11.93 7.09 16.65
C LYS A 67 12.90 7.14 15.46
N LYS A 68 13.18 6.00 14.82
CA LYS A 68 14.14 5.90 13.72
C LYS A 68 13.41 5.89 12.38
N VAL A 69 13.98 6.61 11.41
CA VAL A 69 13.59 6.61 10.01
C VAL A 69 14.70 5.93 9.23
N ILE A 70 14.35 4.89 8.48
CA ILE A 70 15.29 4.12 7.64
C ILE A 70 14.88 4.36 6.20
N LYS A 71 15.81 4.89 5.39
CA LYS A 71 15.53 5.33 4.01
C LYS A 71 16.32 4.48 3.03
N GLY A 72 15.63 4.04 1.97
CA GLY A 72 16.19 3.26 0.89
C GLY A 72 15.97 1.76 1.08
N LYS A 73 15.66 1.10 -0.03
CA LYS A 73 15.37 -0.34 -0.13
C LYS A 73 16.43 -1.23 0.54
N GLU A 74 17.71 -0.99 0.25
CA GLU A 74 18.83 -1.74 0.83
C GLU A 74 18.96 -1.50 2.34
N ALA A 75 18.74 -0.27 2.80
CA ALA A 75 18.81 0.05 4.23
C ALA A 75 17.68 -0.62 5.02
N ILE A 76 16.49 -0.74 4.42
CA ILE A 76 15.34 -1.46 4.97
C ILE A 76 15.69 -2.95 5.15
N ALA A 77 16.18 -3.60 4.09
CA ALA A 77 16.59 -5.00 4.14
C ALA A 77 17.67 -5.24 5.22
N ASN A 78 18.69 -4.39 5.26
CA ASN A 78 19.76 -4.43 6.25
C ASN A 78 19.26 -4.21 7.69
N TRP A 79 18.23 -3.40 7.89
CA TRP A 79 17.63 -3.20 9.21
C TRP A 79 16.94 -4.47 9.69
N TYR A 80 16.09 -5.08 8.85
CA TYR A 80 15.41 -6.33 9.18
C TYR A 80 16.39 -7.49 9.41
N GLN A 81 17.50 -7.54 8.66
CA GLN A 81 18.54 -8.55 8.89
C GLN A 81 19.21 -8.42 10.27
N LYS A 82 19.24 -7.21 10.84
CA LYS A 82 19.83 -6.93 12.16
C LYS A 82 18.84 -7.04 13.32
N ASP A 83 17.54 -6.92 13.06
CA ASP A 83 16.46 -7.01 14.07
C ASP A 83 15.69 -8.34 14.02
N VAL A 84 16.31 -9.41 13.51
CA VAL A 84 15.67 -10.75 13.47
C VAL A 84 15.42 -11.26 14.89
N ARG A 85 14.18 -11.61 15.20
CA ARG A 85 13.81 -12.26 16.47
C ARG A 85 13.41 -13.73 16.26
N PRO A 86 13.69 -14.62 17.23
CA PRO A 86 13.29 -16.02 17.12
C PRO A 86 11.78 -16.16 16.91
N ASN A 87 11.41 -16.92 15.87
CA ASN A 87 10.02 -17.22 15.50
C ASN A 87 9.14 -15.97 15.35
N GLU A 88 9.70 -14.87 14.85
CA GLU A 88 8.92 -13.66 14.63
C GLU A 88 7.94 -13.80 13.46
N THR A 89 6.76 -13.22 13.63
CA THR A 89 5.78 -13.04 12.56
C THR A 89 5.20 -11.63 12.64
N LEU A 90 4.92 -11.04 11.49
CA LEU A 90 4.16 -9.80 11.38
C LEU A 90 3.02 -10.05 10.41
N THR A 91 1.79 -9.91 10.86
CA THR A 91 0.60 -9.97 10.02
C THR A 91 -0.15 -8.66 10.09
N TRP A 92 -0.80 -8.25 9.01
CA TRP A 92 -1.61 -7.04 8.95
C TRP A 92 -2.78 -7.20 7.98
N LYS A 93 -3.82 -6.39 8.15
CA LYS A 93 -4.95 -6.37 7.21
C LYS A 93 -5.49 -4.94 7.07
N PRO A 94 -5.56 -4.39 5.85
CA PRO A 94 -6.13 -3.07 5.66
C PRO A 94 -7.61 -3.06 6.08
N THR A 95 -8.00 -2.05 6.85
CA THR A 95 -9.39 -1.71 7.15
C THR A 95 -9.84 -0.46 6.39
N PHE A 96 -8.89 0.25 5.80
CA PHE A 96 -9.11 1.39 4.92
C PHE A 96 -8.11 1.35 3.75
N VAL A 97 -8.60 1.75 2.58
CA VAL A 97 -7.83 1.91 1.35
C VAL A 97 -8.38 3.12 0.61
N ASP A 98 -7.49 3.99 0.14
CA ASP A 98 -7.85 5.05 -0.80
C ASP A 98 -6.75 5.29 -1.83
N VAL A 99 -7.15 5.80 -2.98
CA VAL A 99 -6.30 6.03 -4.15
C VAL A 99 -6.57 7.44 -4.68
N SER A 100 -5.51 8.16 -5.02
CA SER A 100 -5.61 9.46 -5.69
C SER A 100 -6.39 9.37 -6.99
N GLU A 101 -7.07 10.44 -7.39
CA GLU A 101 -7.75 10.55 -8.70
C GLU A 101 -6.81 10.33 -9.89
N SER A 102 -5.51 10.57 -9.73
CA SER A 102 -4.48 10.31 -10.74
C SER A 102 -4.06 8.83 -10.83
N GLY A 103 -4.47 7.99 -9.88
CA GLY A 103 -4.14 6.56 -9.86
C GLY A 103 -2.67 6.23 -9.60
N ASP A 104 -1.87 7.20 -9.17
CA ASP A 104 -0.42 7.07 -8.98
C ASP A 104 0.02 7.05 -7.51
N LEU A 105 -0.85 7.48 -6.59
CA LEU A 105 -0.68 7.40 -5.15
C LEU A 105 -1.85 6.69 -4.49
N ALA A 106 -1.55 5.96 -3.41
CA ALA A 106 -2.56 5.36 -2.56
C ALA A 106 -2.07 5.33 -1.11
N TYR A 107 -2.99 5.18 -0.17
CA TYR A 107 -2.64 4.93 1.21
C TYR A 107 -3.59 3.93 1.85
N THR A 108 -3.05 3.17 2.78
CA THR A 108 -3.76 2.11 3.50
C THR A 108 -3.47 2.23 4.99
N TYR A 109 -4.40 1.77 5.80
CA TYR A 109 -4.16 1.53 7.21
C TYR A 109 -5.08 0.43 7.73
N GLY A 110 -4.71 -0.13 8.86
CA GLY A 110 -5.47 -1.17 9.54
C GLY A 110 -4.65 -1.79 10.66
N ASP A 111 -5.14 -2.91 11.18
CA ASP A 111 -4.50 -3.57 12.32
C ASP A 111 -3.30 -4.42 11.88
N TYR A 112 -2.26 -4.42 12.71
CA TYR A 112 -1.18 -5.41 12.64
C TYR A 112 -1.05 -6.18 13.95
N VAL A 113 -0.50 -7.39 13.85
CA VAL A 113 -0.05 -8.21 14.98
C VAL A 113 1.39 -8.64 14.71
N PHE A 114 2.30 -8.17 15.56
CA PHE A 114 3.68 -8.65 15.60
C PHE A 114 3.83 -9.67 16.73
N THR A 115 4.26 -10.86 16.40
CA THR A 115 4.57 -11.92 17.37
C THR A 115 6.07 -12.16 17.40
N SER A 116 6.61 -12.42 18.59
CA SER A 116 7.98 -12.93 18.78
C SER A 116 8.04 -13.78 20.04
N LEU A 117 9.13 -14.53 20.23
CA LEU A 117 9.43 -15.15 21.52
C LEU A 117 10.29 -14.23 22.40
N ASP A 118 10.01 -14.21 23.69
CA ASP A 118 10.92 -13.62 24.68
C ASP A 118 12.13 -14.53 24.96
N SER A 119 13.05 -14.08 25.82
CA SER A 119 14.25 -14.85 26.19
C SER A 119 13.96 -16.16 26.93
N LEU A 120 12.75 -16.35 27.44
CA LEU A 120 12.29 -17.55 28.13
C LEU A 120 11.48 -18.47 27.20
N GLY A 121 11.28 -18.09 25.94
CA GLY A 121 10.50 -18.83 24.96
C GLY A 121 8.99 -18.57 25.03
N ASN A 122 8.52 -17.60 25.82
CA ASN A 122 7.10 -17.26 25.86
C ASN A 122 6.72 -16.41 24.64
N LYS A 123 5.54 -16.68 24.09
CA LYS A 123 4.98 -15.90 22.98
C LYS A 123 4.59 -14.50 23.48
N LYS A 124 5.11 -13.47 22.81
CA LYS A 124 4.75 -12.07 23.02
C LYS A 124 4.10 -11.49 21.77
N GLU A 125 2.93 -10.89 21.94
CA GLU A 125 2.23 -10.16 20.87
C GLU A 125 2.32 -8.65 21.11
N ASN A 126 2.54 -7.90 20.04
CA ASN A 126 2.42 -6.45 19.97
C ASN A 126 1.42 -6.12 18.86
N LYS A 127 0.37 -5.38 19.21
CA LYS A 127 -0.72 -4.99 18.31
C LYS A 127 -0.70 -3.49 18.11
N GLY A 128 -1.08 -3.05 16.93
CA GLY A 128 -1.17 -1.64 16.62
C GLY A 128 -1.77 -1.40 15.24
N ILE A 129 -1.59 -0.17 14.76
CA ILE A 129 -2.08 0.26 13.46
C ILE A 129 -0.88 0.44 12.53
N PHE A 130 -0.95 -0.15 11.34
CA PHE A 130 0.00 0.14 10.27
C PHE A 130 -0.53 1.28 9.41
N HIS A 131 0.37 1.95 8.70
CA HIS A 131 0.00 2.92 7.68
C HIS A 131 1.03 2.86 6.57
N THR A 132 0.58 2.56 5.35
CA THR A 132 1.46 2.43 4.20
C THR A 132 1.04 3.41 3.13
N VAL A 133 2.01 4.18 2.61
CA VAL A 133 1.81 5.06 1.47
C VAL A 133 2.45 4.40 0.25
N TRP A 134 1.65 4.19 -0.78
CA TRP A 134 2.00 3.49 -1.99
C TRP A 134 2.16 4.47 -3.14
N LYS A 135 3.14 4.20 -4.02
CA LYS A 135 3.32 4.92 -5.28
C LYS A 135 3.42 3.93 -6.43
N ARG A 136 2.64 4.16 -7.48
CA ARG A 136 2.73 3.38 -8.72
C ARG A 136 4.02 3.76 -9.44
N GLN A 137 4.83 2.75 -9.74
CA GLN A 137 6.09 2.92 -10.44
C GLN A 137 5.87 2.97 -11.95
N LYS A 138 6.90 3.38 -12.71
CA LYS A 138 6.81 3.50 -14.19
C LYS A 138 6.51 2.17 -14.90
N ASP A 139 6.83 1.05 -14.26
CA ASP A 139 6.54 -0.30 -14.75
C ASP A 139 5.11 -0.77 -14.39
N GLY A 140 4.30 0.10 -13.78
CA GLY A 140 2.92 -0.19 -13.36
C GLY A 140 2.81 -0.84 -11.98
N ASN A 141 3.94 -1.27 -11.38
CA ASN A 141 3.92 -1.93 -10.08
C ASN A 141 3.74 -0.94 -8.94
N TRP A 142 3.00 -1.33 -7.89
CA TRP A 142 2.94 -0.57 -6.64
C TRP A 142 4.12 -0.87 -5.73
N ARG A 143 4.73 0.19 -5.18
CA ARG A 143 5.78 0.10 -4.17
C ARG A 143 5.52 1.10 -3.07
N PHE A 144 5.76 0.73 -1.82
CA PHE A 144 5.60 1.67 -0.73
C PHE A 144 6.72 2.70 -0.75
N VAL A 145 6.35 3.95 -0.53
CA VAL A 145 7.28 5.07 -0.31
C VAL A 145 7.40 5.40 1.18
N TRP A 146 6.44 4.99 1.99
CA TRP A 146 6.45 5.11 3.45
C TRP A 146 5.73 3.95 4.14
N ASP A 147 6.33 3.38 5.20
CA ASP A 147 5.75 2.37 6.09
C ASP A 147 6.20 2.48 7.58
#